data_AF-A0AA35Y6S1-F1
#
_entry.id   AF-A0AA35Y6S1-F1
#
_cell.length_a   1.000
_cell.length_b   1.000
_cell.length_c   1.000
_cell.angle_alpha   90.00
_cell.angle_beta   90.00
_cell.angle_gamma   90.00
#
_symmetry.space_group_name_H-M   'P 1'
#
loop_
_entity.id
_entity.type
_entity.pdbx_description
1 polymer ?
#
loop_
_entity_poly.entity_id
_entity_poly.type
_entity_poly.pdbx_seq_one_letter_code
_entity_poly.pdbx_strand_id
1 'polypeptide(L)'
;MSRSMFRKKDDGKRRRVKVELVTAVDVFPYSLESAISQNRGRNRTRDDDIIIKHRLLTRTTTTRGEPPLKKLQKKFTSFALETEKDSENYAECERLAKAFLQELKTFELPLVKTKAVIDANVREKENFNELNDKINRKIVEAHDDIEDLKKQLEESKVERKHKEECETIRKLIAAQPPRSQTQKLINDLEKEIASLEAENTASSRTLELRKKQFALLLHVVDELQNTIEEEQKSMMEEMRMAIYENKNIVEDATVSVTGGSSETPMAID
;
A
#
# COMPACT_ATOMS: atom_id res chain seq x y z
N MET A 1 -7.41 25.13 -40.85
CA MET A 1 -6.08 25.11 -40.21
C MET A 1 -6.14 24.07 -39.10
N SER A 2 -6.04 22.78 -39.43
CA SER A 2 -4.81 22.02 -39.67
C SER A 2 -4.21 21.44 -38.37
N ARG A 3 -4.42 20.12 -38.22
CA ARG A 3 -3.48 19.08 -37.72
C ARG A 3 -3.00 19.17 -36.26
N SER A 4 -2.63 18.11 -35.56
CA SER A 4 -2.83 16.65 -35.56
C SER A 4 -1.83 16.10 -34.53
N MET A 5 -1.99 14.83 -34.15
CA MET A 5 -1.02 13.94 -33.47
C MET A 5 -1.11 13.95 -31.95
N PHE A 6 -1.69 12.96 -31.28
CA PHE A 6 -1.44 11.51 -31.39
C PHE A 6 0.04 11.16 -31.19
N ARG A 7 0.40 10.85 -29.95
CA ARG A 7 1.40 9.81 -29.65
C ARG A 7 0.91 8.96 -28.50
N LYS A 8 0.14 7.92 -28.87
CA LYS A 8 0.30 6.60 -28.24
C LYS A 8 1.78 6.21 -28.39
N LYS A 9 2.41 5.76 -27.32
CA LYS A 9 3.63 4.98 -27.40
C LYS A 9 3.56 3.87 -26.38
N ASP A 10 3.12 2.72 -26.91
CA ASP A 10 3.55 1.36 -26.65
C ASP A 10 4.01 0.96 -25.24
N ASP A 11 3.28 -0.04 -24.77
CA ASP A 11 3.71 -1.17 -23.97
C ASP A 11 5.16 -1.61 -24.18
N GLY A 12 5.73 -2.18 -23.13
CA GLY A 12 6.85 -3.10 -23.28
C GLY A 12 8.16 -2.67 -22.65
N LYS A 13 8.15 -2.44 -21.32
CA LYS A 13 9.22 -2.92 -20.43
C LYS A 13 8.84 -2.68 -18.97
N ARG A 14 8.05 -3.60 -18.42
CA ARG A 14 8.17 -3.95 -16.99
C ARG A 14 9.57 -4.54 -16.80
N ARG A 15 10.57 -3.68 -16.68
CA ARG A 15 11.83 -4.05 -16.04
C ARG A 15 11.48 -4.26 -14.56
N ARG A 16 11.22 -5.52 -14.21
CA ARG A 16 11.51 -6.01 -12.85
C ARG A 16 12.98 -5.70 -12.61
N VAL A 17 13.28 -4.51 -12.10
CA VAL A 17 14.49 -4.33 -11.32
C VAL A 17 14.18 -5.06 -10.03
N LYS A 18 14.59 -6.33 -10.00
CA LYS A 18 14.61 -7.12 -8.77
C LYS A 18 15.56 -6.37 -7.86
N VAL A 19 15.01 -5.58 -6.95
CA VAL A 19 15.76 -4.94 -5.88
C VAL A 19 16.12 -6.08 -4.92
N GLU A 20 17.15 -6.83 -5.27
CA GLU A 20 17.93 -7.59 -4.29
C GLU A 20 18.79 -6.57 -3.52
N LEU A 21 18.13 -5.74 -2.69
CA LEU A 21 18.73 -5.21 -1.47
C LEU A 21 18.36 -6.19 -0.37
N VAL A 22 18.94 -7.38 -0.43
CA VAL A 22 18.94 -8.31 0.69
C VAL A 22 20.40 -8.58 0.97
N THR A 23 20.80 -8.18 2.18
CA THR A 23 22.02 -8.58 2.89
C THR A 23 23.36 -8.21 2.25
N ALA A 24 23.74 -6.94 2.34
CA ALA A 24 25.15 -6.53 2.26
C ALA A 24 25.60 -5.67 3.47
N VAL A 25 24.72 -5.46 4.45
CA VAL A 25 25.02 -4.64 5.65
C VAL A 25 25.59 -5.49 6.80
N ASP A 26 25.38 -6.81 6.79
CA ASP A 26 25.85 -7.71 7.88
C ASP A 26 27.20 -8.39 7.63
N VAL A 27 27.95 -8.02 6.57
CA VAL A 27 29.24 -8.68 6.24
C VAL A 27 30.47 -7.81 6.55
N PHE A 28 30.29 -6.57 7.00
CA PHE A 28 31.41 -5.68 7.34
C PHE A 28 31.14 -4.93 8.65
N PRO A 29 31.41 -5.60 9.79
CA PRO A 29 32.50 -5.07 10.62
C PRO A 29 33.45 -6.14 11.18
N TYR A 30 33.20 -7.44 10.99
CA TYR A 30 34.01 -8.48 11.62
C TYR A 30 35.37 -8.75 10.96
N SER A 31 35.62 -8.27 9.73
CA SER A 31 36.86 -8.61 9.02
C SER A 31 38.06 -7.74 9.42
N LEU A 32 37.88 -6.47 9.80
CA LEU A 32 39.02 -5.62 10.16
C LEU A 32 39.53 -5.88 11.58
N GLU A 33 38.63 -6.02 12.56
CA GLU A 33 39.03 -6.41 13.93
C GLU A 33 39.52 -7.86 13.99
N SER A 34 38.94 -8.77 13.21
CA SER A 34 39.43 -10.14 13.10
C SER A 34 40.75 -10.23 12.33
N ALA A 35 41.00 -9.39 11.31
CA ALA A 35 42.30 -9.32 10.63
C ALA A 35 43.39 -8.64 11.48
N ILE A 36 43.04 -7.64 12.29
CA ILE A 36 43.96 -7.03 13.27
C ILE A 36 44.23 -8.01 14.43
N SER A 37 43.27 -8.87 14.79
CA SER A 37 43.42 -9.93 15.78
C SER A 37 44.19 -11.16 15.25
N GLN A 38 43.96 -11.58 14.02
CA GLN A 38 44.66 -12.71 13.39
C GLN A 38 46.15 -12.44 13.14
N ASN A 39 46.57 -11.17 13.01
CA ASN A 39 47.98 -10.79 12.95
C ASN A 39 48.69 -10.72 14.31
N ARG A 40 47.98 -10.91 15.44
CA ARG A 40 48.60 -11.11 16.77
C ARG A 40 49.08 -12.56 17.01
N GLY A 41 48.96 -13.44 16.02
CA GLY A 41 49.37 -14.84 16.06
C GLY A 41 50.88 -15.10 15.90
N ARG A 42 51.73 -14.43 16.67
CA ARG A 42 52.99 -14.99 17.18
C ARG A 42 53.12 -14.45 18.58
N ASN A 43 52.97 -15.32 19.58
CA ASN A 43 53.01 -14.96 20.99
C ASN A 43 54.42 -14.44 21.34
N ARG A 44 54.69 -13.15 21.06
CA ARG A 44 55.89 -12.44 21.50
C ARG A 44 55.70 -12.13 22.97
N THR A 45 56.60 -12.64 23.80
CA THR A 45 56.57 -12.29 25.22
C THR A 45 56.95 -10.82 25.39
N ARG A 46 56.50 -10.18 26.47
CA ARG A 46 56.88 -8.80 26.79
C ARG A 46 58.40 -8.65 26.85
N ASP A 47 59.09 -9.71 27.26
CA ASP A 47 60.54 -9.80 27.30
C ASP A 47 61.16 -9.86 25.90
N ASP A 48 60.57 -10.60 24.95
CA ASP A 48 61.00 -10.60 23.55
C ASP A 48 60.88 -9.21 22.92
N ASP A 49 59.79 -8.49 23.18
CA ASP A 49 59.61 -7.14 22.68
C ASP A 49 60.64 -6.16 23.29
N ILE A 50 61.00 -6.33 24.56
CA ILE A 50 62.07 -5.57 25.21
C ILE A 50 63.43 -5.91 24.58
N ILE A 51 63.73 -7.18 24.33
CA ILE A 51 64.98 -7.64 23.72
C ILE A 51 65.10 -7.13 22.28
N ILE A 52 64.04 -7.23 21.48
CA ILE A 52 63.99 -6.73 20.10
C ILE A 52 64.13 -5.21 20.09
N LYS A 53 63.42 -4.50 20.97
CA LYS A 53 63.54 -3.04 21.13
C LYS A 53 64.98 -2.66 21.50
N HIS A 54 65.59 -3.37 22.45
CA HIS A 54 66.97 -3.12 22.87
C HIS A 54 67.94 -3.35 21.71
N ARG A 55 67.79 -4.44 20.95
CA ARG A 55 68.61 -4.76 19.77
C ARG A 55 68.44 -3.73 18.63
N LEU A 56 67.23 -3.23 18.41
CA LEU A 56 66.95 -2.19 17.41
C LEU A 56 67.53 -0.84 17.81
N LEU A 57 67.37 -0.44 19.08
CA LEU A 57 67.88 0.82 19.61
C LEU A 57 69.41 0.83 19.66
N THR A 58 70.04 -0.23 20.15
CA THR A 58 71.50 -0.32 20.31
C THR A 58 72.23 -0.78 19.04
N ARG A 59 71.48 -1.23 18.02
CA ARG A 59 72.00 -1.83 16.78
C ARG A 59 73.10 -2.87 17.06
N THR A 60 72.90 -3.70 18.10
CA THR A 60 73.86 -4.73 18.53
C THR A 60 74.15 -5.79 17.45
N THR A 61 73.39 -5.80 16.36
CA THR A 61 73.68 -6.60 15.16
C THR A 61 73.59 -5.73 13.90
N THR A 62 74.64 -5.73 13.09
CA THR A 62 74.63 -5.16 11.73
C THR A 62 74.90 -6.27 10.72
N THR A 63 74.31 -6.22 9.51
CA THR A 63 74.50 -7.22 8.45
C THR A 63 75.86 -7.13 7.76
N ARG A 64 76.55 -5.98 7.88
CA ARG A 64 77.96 -5.80 7.48
C ARG A 64 78.67 -4.85 8.45
N GLY A 65 79.89 -5.21 8.84
CA GLY A 65 80.77 -4.43 9.71
C GLY A 65 80.66 -4.77 11.20
N GLU A 66 81.48 -4.10 12.00
CA GLU A 66 81.43 -4.21 13.47
C GLU A 66 80.19 -3.48 14.02
N PRO A 67 79.45 -4.04 15.00
CA PRO A 67 78.33 -3.37 15.64
C PRO A 67 78.75 -2.00 16.21
N PRO A 68 77.99 -0.91 15.97
CA PRO A 68 78.36 0.43 16.41
C PRO A 68 78.69 0.53 17.90
N LEU A 69 77.92 -0.14 18.76
CA LEU A 69 78.18 -0.20 20.19
C LEU A 69 79.50 -0.90 20.54
N LYS A 70 79.83 -2.00 19.83
CA LYS A 70 81.07 -2.75 20.03
C LYS A 70 82.29 -1.94 19.55
N LYS A 71 82.14 -1.21 18.44
CA LYS A 71 83.17 -0.30 17.93
C LYS A 71 83.43 0.85 18.91
N LEU A 72 82.38 1.46 19.45
CA LEU A 72 82.47 2.48 20.49
C LEU A 72 83.16 1.94 21.76
N GLN A 73 82.76 0.75 22.22
CA GLN A 73 83.37 0.08 23.36
C GLN A 73 84.87 -0.13 23.16
N LYS A 74 85.31 -0.61 21.98
CA LYS A 74 86.73 -0.78 21.67
C LYS A 74 87.50 0.54 21.75
N LYS A 75 86.94 1.64 21.22
CA LYS A 75 87.59 2.96 21.28
C LYS A 75 87.71 3.47 22.72
N PHE A 76 86.68 3.26 23.54
CA PHE A 76 86.71 3.56 24.97
C PHE A 76 87.79 2.76 25.69
N THR A 77 87.82 1.43 25.51
CA THR A 77 88.81 0.56 26.17
C THR A 77 90.23 0.91 25.73
N SER A 78 90.48 1.20 24.45
CA SER A 78 91.80 1.65 23.98
C SER A 78 92.24 2.96 24.63
N PHE A 79 91.34 3.92 24.80
CA PHE A 79 91.65 5.18 25.49
C PHE A 79 91.93 4.94 26.98
N ALA A 80 91.07 4.18 27.67
CA ALA A 80 91.23 3.87 29.10
C ALA A 80 92.56 3.14 29.39
N LEU A 81 92.92 2.15 28.57
CA LEU A 81 94.17 1.41 28.72
C LEU A 81 95.42 2.27 28.46
N GLU A 82 95.34 3.29 27.59
CA GLU A 82 96.47 4.21 27.39
C GLU A 82 96.61 5.17 28.56
N THR A 83 95.49 5.61 29.18
CA THR A 83 95.52 6.47 30.37
C THR A 83 96.01 5.77 31.64
N GLU A 84 95.95 4.45 31.69
CA GLU A 84 96.42 3.62 32.82
C GLU A 84 97.93 3.32 32.75
N LYS A 85 98.62 3.68 31.66
CA LYS A 85 100.07 3.46 31.53
C LYS A 85 100.84 4.57 32.23
N ASP A 86 101.84 4.20 33.01
CA ASP A 86 102.80 5.14 33.65
C ASP A 86 103.80 5.79 32.66
N SER A 87 103.49 5.81 31.36
CA SER A 87 104.31 6.42 30.31
C SER A 87 103.79 7.81 29.94
N GLU A 88 104.67 8.82 29.85
CA GLU A 88 104.31 10.19 29.43
C GLU A 88 103.98 10.29 27.92
N ASN A 89 102.90 9.65 27.49
CA ASN A 89 102.44 9.61 26.09
C ASN A 89 101.18 10.45 25.86
N TYR A 90 101.24 11.73 26.25
CA TYR A 90 100.10 12.65 26.19
C TYR A 90 99.51 12.80 24.78
N ALA A 91 100.35 12.78 23.74
CA ALA A 91 99.91 12.92 22.35
C ALA A 91 99.02 11.75 21.90
N GLU A 92 99.35 10.51 22.30
CA GLU A 92 98.56 9.32 21.96
C GLU A 92 97.26 9.28 22.77
N CYS A 93 97.31 9.64 24.05
CA CYS A 93 96.12 9.82 24.88
C CYS A 93 95.13 10.82 24.26
N GLU A 94 95.60 11.98 23.81
CA GLU A 94 94.76 13.00 23.16
C GLU A 94 94.17 12.48 21.84
N ARG A 95 94.97 11.76 21.05
CA ARG A 95 94.51 11.15 19.78
C ARG A 95 93.41 10.11 20.02
N LEU A 96 93.57 9.25 21.03
CA LEU A 96 92.59 8.24 21.40
C LEU A 96 91.32 8.86 21.99
N ALA A 97 91.43 9.92 22.80
CA ALA A 97 90.29 10.68 23.31
C ALA A 97 89.47 11.30 22.17
N LYS A 98 90.12 11.96 21.20
CA LYS A 98 89.44 12.51 20.01
C LYS A 98 88.75 11.42 19.19
N ALA A 99 89.40 10.28 19.01
CA ALA A 99 88.83 9.14 18.30
C ALA A 99 87.61 8.54 19.01
N PHE A 100 87.64 8.43 20.34
CA PHE A 100 86.50 7.98 21.14
C PHE A 100 85.33 8.97 21.05
N LEU A 101 85.57 10.27 21.23
CA LEU A 101 84.54 11.31 21.11
C LEU A 101 83.89 11.35 19.72
N GLN A 102 84.68 11.14 18.65
CA GLN A 102 84.14 11.06 17.30
C GLN A 102 83.24 9.83 17.11
N GLU A 103 83.64 8.67 17.63
CA GLU A 103 82.82 7.46 17.56
C GLU A 103 81.54 7.60 18.40
N LEU A 104 81.62 8.27 19.56
CA LEU A 104 80.47 8.56 20.42
C LEU A 104 79.43 9.42 19.70
N LYS A 105 79.86 10.51 19.06
CA LYS A 105 78.97 11.36 18.23
C LYS A 105 78.34 10.59 17.06
N THR A 106 79.11 9.71 16.44
CA THR A 106 78.64 8.85 15.35
C THR A 106 77.58 7.84 15.83
N PHE A 107 77.73 7.33 17.06
CA PHE A 107 76.79 6.43 17.71
C PHE A 107 75.50 7.14 18.18
N GLU A 108 75.61 8.40 18.60
CA GLU A 108 74.47 9.22 19.07
C GLU A 108 73.47 9.55 17.95
N LEU A 109 73.97 9.91 16.76
CA LEU A 109 73.12 10.32 15.62
C LEU A 109 71.96 9.35 15.29
N PRO A 110 72.17 8.02 15.14
CA PRO A 110 71.07 7.09 14.90
C PRO A 110 70.11 6.93 16.08
N LEU A 111 70.54 7.17 17.32
CA LEU A 111 69.64 7.14 18.49
C LEU A 111 68.65 8.32 18.43
N VAL A 112 69.16 9.52 18.17
CA VAL A 112 68.33 10.72 18.01
C VAL A 112 67.35 10.56 16.87
N LYS A 113 67.80 10.02 15.72
CA LYS A 113 66.92 9.70 14.58
C LYS A 113 65.82 8.70 14.97
N THR A 114 66.18 7.63 15.69
CA THR A 114 65.20 6.61 16.10
C THR A 114 64.17 7.20 17.05
N LYS A 115 64.59 8.06 17.99
CA LYS A 115 63.66 8.80 18.87
C LYS A 115 62.70 9.68 18.06
N ALA A 116 63.20 10.46 17.10
CA ALA A 116 62.36 11.30 16.25
C ALA A 116 61.32 10.49 15.45
N VAL A 117 61.70 9.31 14.95
CA VAL A 117 60.78 8.39 14.27
C VAL A 117 59.73 7.83 15.22
N ILE A 118 60.11 7.43 16.43
CA ILE A 118 59.16 6.96 17.46
C ILE A 118 58.16 8.07 17.79
N ASP A 119 58.64 9.28 18.07
CA ASP A 119 57.78 10.42 18.42
C ASP A 119 56.82 10.76 17.26
N ALA A 120 57.26 10.65 16.00
CA ALA A 120 56.41 10.83 14.83
C ALA A 120 55.34 9.73 14.70
N ASN A 121 55.71 8.46 14.90
CA ASN A 121 54.78 7.34 14.84
C ASN A 121 53.72 7.39 15.95
N VAL A 122 54.06 7.90 17.14
CA VAL A 122 53.10 8.10 18.22
C VAL A 122 52.03 9.11 17.82
N ARG A 123 52.44 10.28 17.29
CA ARG A 123 51.49 11.28 16.78
C ARG A 123 50.62 10.75 15.66
N GLU A 124 51.23 10.01 14.72
CA GLU A 124 50.49 9.44 13.59
C GLU A 124 49.46 8.41 14.07
N LYS A 125 49.80 7.58 15.07
CA LYS A 125 48.87 6.64 15.69
C LYS A 125 47.69 7.36 16.34
N GLU A 126 47.93 8.47 17.04
CA GLU A 126 46.88 9.28 17.66
C GLU A 126 45.94 9.85 16.60
N ASN A 127 46.48 10.41 15.51
CA ASN A 127 45.69 10.89 14.37
C ASN A 127 44.82 9.79 13.75
N PHE A 128 45.35 8.56 13.61
CA PHE A 128 44.57 7.44 13.09
C PHE A 128 43.45 7.01 14.03
N ASN A 129 43.67 7.04 15.34
CA ASN A 129 42.61 6.73 16.31
C ASN A 129 41.48 7.76 16.20
N GLU A 130 41.80 9.06 16.15
CA GLU A 130 40.79 10.12 15.99
C GLU A 130 40.01 9.98 14.68
N LEU A 131 40.69 9.65 13.59
CA LEU A 131 40.07 9.42 12.30
C LEU A 131 39.13 8.20 12.34
N ASN A 132 39.55 7.11 13.00
CA ASN A 132 38.74 5.92 13.17
C ASN A 132 37.47 6.23 13.97
N ASP A 133 37.58 6.97 15.07
CA ASP A 133 36.43 7.40 15.87
C ASP A 133 35.48 8.32 15.08
N LYS A 134 36.03 9.16 14.20
CA LYS A 134 35.23 10.01 13.31
C LYS A 134 34.48 9.18 12.26
N ILE A 135 35.12 8.18 11.68
CA ILE A 135 34.49 7.27 10.71
C ILE A 135 33.38 6.48 11.39
N ASN A 136 33.64 5.90 12.57
CA ASN A 136 32.64 5.15 13.32
C ASN A 136 31.41 6.00 13.67
N ARG A 137 31.61 7.25 14.10
CA ARG A 137 30.50 8.18 14.32
C ARG A 137 29.66 8.42 13.06
N LYS A 138 30.29 8.62 11.91
CA LYS A 138 29.59 8.79 10.63
C LYS A 138 28.84 7.54 10.19
N ILE A 139 29.36 6.35 10.51
CA ILE A 139 28.67 5.08 10.23
C ILE A 139 27.38 5.00 11.04
N VAL A 140 27.44 5.32 12.33
CA VAL A 140 26.25 5.33 13.20
C VAL A 140 25.24 6.37 12.71
N GLU A 141 25.68 7.59 12.43
CA GLU A 141 24.83 8.67 11.89
C GLU A 141 24.14 8.25 10.58
N ALA A 142 24.89 7.67 9.63
CA ALA A 142 24.31 7.20 8.38
C ALA A 142 23.32 6.03 8.58
N HIS A 143 23.54 5.18 9.58
CA HIS A 143 22.62 4.10 9.92
C HIS A 143 21.31 4.65 10.48
N ASP A 144 21.39 5.64 11.38
CA ASP A 144 20.22 6.31 11.95
C ASP A 144 19.42 7.03 10.85
N ASP A 145 20.09 7.75 9.95
CA ASP A 145 19.46 8.39 8.78
C ASP A 145 18.72 7.38 7.88
N ILE A 146 19.31 6.20 7.67
CA ILE A 146 18.68 5.14 6.87
C ILE A 146 17.39 4.64 7.53
N GLU A 147 17.39 4.44 8.85
CA GLU A 147 16.20 3.99 9.57
C GLU A 147 15.09 5.05 9.56
N ASP A 148 15.44 6.32 9.73
CA ASP A 148 14.48 7.42 9.63
C ASP A 148 13.89 7.54 8.23
N LEU A 149 14.72 7.43 7.18
CA LEU A 149 14.25 7.44 5.80
C LEU A 149 13.35 6.24 5.47
N LYS A 150 13.62 5.05 6.03
CA LYS A 150 12.73 3.88 5.87
C LYS A 150 11.36 4.13 6.49
N LYS A 151 11.31 4.75 7.67
CA LYS A 151 10.06 5.10 8.34
C LYS A 151 9.26 6.10 7.51
N GLN A 152 9.89 7.20 7.07
CA GLN A 152 9.24 8.21 6.22
C GLN A 152 8.74 7.62 4.90
N LEU A 153 9.50 6.70 4.31
CA LEU A 153 9.08 6.01 3.09
C LEU A 153 7.80 5.19 3.31
N GLU A 154 7.68 4.49 4.44
CA GLU A 154 6.49 3.71 4.73
C GLU A 154 5.27 4.59 4.99
N GLU A 155 5.43 5.69 5.74
CA GLU A 155 4.40 6.70 5.94
C GLU A 155 3.91 7.29 4.60
N SER A 156 4.83 7.62 3.69
CA SER A 156 4.50 8.13 2.36
C SER A 156 3.75 7.12 1.49
N LYS A 157 4.08 5.82 1.58
CA LYS A 157 3.32 4.77 0.87
C LYS A 157 1.88 4.68 1.36
N VAL A 158 1.68 4.76 2.68
CA VAL A 158 0.34 4.75 3.29
C VAL A 158 -0.46 5.95 2.81
N GLU A 159 0.13 7.15 2.85
CA GLU A 159 -0.53 8.37 2.35
C GLU A 159 -0.90 8.25 0.86
N ARG A 160 0.01 7.73 0.03
CA ARG A 160 -0.27 7.49 -1.39
C ARG A 160 -1.44 6.53 -1.58
N LYS A 161 -1.46 5.42 -0.83
CA LYS A 161 -2.54 4.43 -0.90
C LYS A 161 -3.89 5.06 -0.55
N HIS A 162 -3.96 5.85 0.53
CA HIS A 162 -5.17 6.56 0.90
C HIS A 162 -5.61 7.54 -0.19
N LYS A 163 -4.69 8.28 -0.82
CA LYS A 163 -5.01 9.16 -1.95
C LYS A 163 -5.57 8.39 -3.15
N GLU A 164 -4.99 7.25 -3.49
CA GLU A 164 -5.46 6.38 -4.59
C GLU A 164 -6.86 5.79 -4.30
N GLU A 165 -7.10 5.35 -3.07
CA GLU A 165 -8.41 4.87 -2.61
C GLU A 165 -9.47 5.99 -2.66
N CYS A 166 -9.16 7.17 -2.13
CA CYS A 166 -10.04 8.34 -2.19
C CYS A 166 -10.34 8.78 -3.63
N GLU A 167 -9.35 8.74 -4.52
CA GLU A 167 -9.54 9.10 -5.93
C GLU A 167 -10.42 8.09 -6.66
N THR A 168 -10.31 6.80 -6.32
CA THR A 168 -11.20 5.75 -6.82
C THR A 168 -12.65 6.01 -6.39
N ILE A 169 -12.87 6.34 -5.11
CA ILE A 169 -14.19 6.70 -4.58
C ILE A 169 -14.71 7.98 -5.25
N ARG A 170 -13.86 9.00 -5.44
CA ARG A 170 -14.23 10.26 -6.12
C ARG A 170 -14.74 9.99 -7.52
N LYS A 171 -14.07 9.14 -8.30
CA LYS A 171 -14.50 8.75 -9.65
C LYS A 171 -15.83 8.03 -9.64
N LEU A 172 -16.06 7.13 -8.69
CA LEU A 172 -17.33 6.43 -8.53
C LEU A 172 -18.48 7.40 -8.21
N ILE A 173 -18.24 8.36 -7.32
CA ILE A 173 -19.22 9.41 -6.97
C ILE A 173 -19.49 10.32 -8.17
N ALA A 174 -18.45 10.73 -8.91
CA ALA A 174 -18.60 11.60 -10.08
C ALA A 174 -19.34 10.93 -11.25
N ALA A 175 -19.35 9.60 -11.32
CA ALA A 175 -20.13 8.86 -12.31
C ALA A 175 -21.65 8.88 -11.99
N GLN A 176 -22.04 9.21 -10.77
CA GLN A 176 -23.45 9.33 -10.38
C GLN A 176 -24.00 10.73 -10.71
N PRO A 177 -25.28 10.85 -11.08
CA PRO A 177 -25.90 12.15 -11.32
C PRO A 177 -25.92 12.99 -10.03
N PRO A 178 -25.94 14.33 -10.14
CA PRO A 178 -26.07 15.21 -8.99
C PRO A 178 -27.33 14.89 -8.17
N ARG A 179 -27.18 14.79 -6.84
CA ARG A 179 -28.29 14.46 -5.93
C ARG A 179 -29.50 15.40 -6.08
N SER A 180 -29.26 16.67 -6.40
CA SER A 180 -30.33 17.64 -6.67
C SER A 180 -31.17 17.29 -7.90
N GLN A 181 -30.57 16.73 -8.95
CA GLN A 181 -31.30 16.27 -10.12
C GLN A 181 -32.14 15.04 -9.80
N THR A 182 -31.56 14.06 -9.11
CA THR A 182 -32.30 12.86 -8.66
C THR A 182 -33.44 13.23 -7.72
N GLN A 183 -33.23 14.17 -6.80
CA GLN A 183 -34.28 14.64 -5.89
C GLN A 183 -35.40 15.37 -6.63
N LYS A 184 -35.06 16.20 -7.63
CA LYS A 184 -36.07 16.85 -8.47
C LYS A 184 -36.91 15.81 -9.21
N LEU A 185 -36.25 14.81 -9.82
CA LEU A 185 -36.94 13.74 -10.54
C LEU A 185 -37.88 12.95 -9.60
N ILE A 186 -37.45 12.63 -8.39
CA ILE A 186 -38.30 11.99 -7.37
C ILE A 186 -39.53 12.85 -7.09
N ASN A 187 -39.34 14.14 -6.80
CA ASN A 187 -40.45 15.04 -6.49
C ASN A 187 -41.42 15.22 -7.67
N ASP A 188 -40.91 15.23 -8.91
CA ASP A 188 -41.73 15.34 -10.12
C ASP A 188 -42.55 14.06 -10.34
N LEU A 189 -41.94 12.88 -10.16
CA LEU A 189 -42.63 11.58 -10.22
C LEU A 189 -43.68 11.42 -9.12
N GLU A 190 -43.39 11.86 -7.88
CA GLU A 190 -44.36 11.83 -6.77
C GLU A 190 -45.59 12.69 -7.08
N LYS A 191 -45.41 13.87 -7.69
CA LYS A 191 -46.53 14.71 -8.14
C LYS A 191 -47.34 14.06 -9.25
N GLU A 192 -46.67 13.42 -10.22
CA GLU A 192 -47.33 12.71 -11.31
C GLU A 192 -48.18 11.55 -10.78
N ILE A 193 -47.64 10.75 -9.87
CA ILE A 193 -48.37 9.68 -9.19
C ILE A 193 -49.62 10.23 -8.50
N ALA A 194 -49.47 11.29 -7.68
CA ALA A 194 -50.61 11.89 -6.98
C ALA A 194 -51.69 12.42 -7.95
N SER A 195 -51.27 12.97 -9.09
CA SER A 195 -52.20 13.43 -10.14
C SER A 195 -52.95 12.27 -10.79
N LEU A 196 -52.24 11.19 -11.16
CA LEU A 196 -52.83 10.00 -11.76
C LEU A 196 -53.78 9.29 -10.79
N GLU A 197 -53.44 9.23 -9.50
CA GLU A 197 -54.33 8.67 -8.46
C GLU A 197 -55.62 9.49 -8.32
N ALA A 198 -55.53 10.81 -8.38
CA ALA A 198 -56.69 11.70 -8.33
C ALA A 198 -57.59 11.53 -9.58
N GLU A 199 -56.99 11.46 -10.77
CA GLU A 199 -57.71 11.22 -12.03
C GLU A 199 -58.38 9.84 -12.04
N ASN A 200 -57.64 8.79 -11.65
CA ASN A 200 -58.17 7.43 -11.55
C ASN A 200 -59.36 7.37 -10.56
N THR A 201 -59.24 8.07 -9.43
CA THR A 201 -60.32 8.16 -8.43
C THR A 201 -61.55 8.88 -9.02
N ALA A 202 -61.36 9.98 -9.76
CA ALA A 202 -62.44 10.71 -10.42
C ALA A 202 -63.12 9.90 -11.52
N SER A 203 -62.35 9.21 -12.35
CA SER A 203 -62.85 8.30 -13.38
C SER A 203 -63.61 7.13 -12.77
N SER A 204 -63.09 6.52 -11.70
CA SER A 204 -63.77 5.44 -10.98
C SER A 204 -65.12 5.90 -10.41
N ARG A 205 -65.18 7.10 -9.80
CA ARG A 205 -66.46 7.68 -9.32
C ARG A 205 -67.45 7.91 -10.46
N THR A 206 -66.97 8.40 -11.60
CA THR A 206 -67.80 8.64 -12.78
C THR A 206 -68.35 7.35 -13.36
N LEU A 207 -67.51 6.32 -13.47
CA LEU A 207 -67.90 4.99 -13.93
C LEU A 207 -68.98 4.38 -13.03
N GLU A 208 -68.80 4.43 -11.70
CA GLU A 208 -69.78 3.94 -10.74
C GLU A 208 -71.11 4.71 -10.81
N LEU A 209 -71.07 6.03 -11.03
CA LEU A 209 -72.28 6.80 -11.27
C LEU A 209 -73.00 6.35 -12.56
N ARG A 210 -72.28 6.11 -13.65
CA ARG A 210 -72.87 5.62 -14.90
C ARG A 210 -73.44 4.22 -14.76
N LYS A 211 -72.77 3.31 -14.04
CA LYS A 211 -73.32 1.99 -13.72
C LYS A 211 -74.66 2.10 -12.99
N LYS A 212 -74.77 3.00 -12.01
CA LYS A 212 -76.03 3.27 -11.29
C LYS A 212 -77.12 3.84 -12.22
N GLN A 213 -76.76 4.78 -13.09
CA GLN A 213 -77.70 5.35 -14.07
C GLN A 213 -78.20 4.31 -15.08
N PHE A 214 -77.33 3.43 -15.57
CA PHE A 214 -77.73 2.33 -16.46
C PHE A 214 -78.61 1.30 -15.75
N ALA A 215 -78.30 0.96 -14.50
CA ALA A 215 -79.14 0.06 -13.71
C ALA A 215 -80.56 0.63 -13.54
N LEU A 216 -80.68 1.93 -13.28
CA LEU A 216 -81.98 2.60 -13.22
C LEU A 216 -82.72 2.57 -14.56
N LEU A 217 -82.03 2.87 -15.68
CA LEU A 217 -82.63 2.81 -17.01
C LEU A 217 -83.16 1.40 -17.32
N LEU A 218 -82.38 0.37 -17.03
CA LEU A 218 -82.80 -1.03 -17.24
C LEU A 218 -84.04 -1.38 -16.41
N HIS A 219 -84.11 -0.91 -15.16
CA HIS A 219 -85.30 -1.09 -14.33
C HIS A 219 -86.54 -0.44 -14.94
N VAL A 220 -86.43 0.78 -15.46
CA VAL A 220 -87.55 1.47 -16.12
C VAL A 220 -87.96 0.75 -17.42
N VAL A 221 -87.00 0.25 -18.20
CA VAL A 221 -87.30 -0.54 -19.40
C VAL A 221 -88.04 -1.82 -19.03
N ASP A 222 -87.61 -2.51 -17.98
CA ASP A 222 -88.26 -3.72 -17.46
C ASP A 222 -89.69 -3.42 -16.98
N GLU A 223 -89.91 -2.35 -16.21
CA GLU A 223 -91.24 -1.90 -15.80
C GLU A 223 -92.16 -1.60 -16.99
N LEU A 224 -91.66 -0.91 -18.02
CA LEU A 224 -92.43 -0.62 -19.23
C LEU A 224 -92.76 -1.89 -20.01
N GLN A 225 -91.82 -2.84 -20.12
CA GLN A 225 -92.07 -4.14 -20.75
C GLN A 225 -93.14 -4.92 -19.99
N ASN A 226 -93.04 -4.99 -18.66
CA ASN A 226 -94.03 -5.63 -17.80
C ASN A 226 -95.41 -4.97 -17.96
N THR A 227 -95.48 -3.63 -18.00
CA THR A 227 -96.73 -2.89 -18.22
C THR A 227 -97.35 -3.22 -19.57
N ILE A 228 -96.56 -3.24 -20.65
CA ILE A 228 -97.06 -3.59 -21.99
C ILE A 228 -97.54 -5.05 -22.02
N GLU A 229 -96.83 -5.98 -21.39
CA GLU A 229 -97.26 -7.38 -21.30
C GLU A 229 -98.55 -7.53 -20.50
N GLU A 230 -98.71 -6.77 -19.41
CA GLU A 230 -99.93 -6.73 -18.62
C GLU A 230 -101.12 -6.14 -19.40
N GLU A 231 -100.92 -5.04 -20.12
CA GLU A 231 -101.93 -4.44 -21.01
C GLU A 231 -102.33 -5.39 -22.14
N GLN A 232 -101.36 -6.09 -22.75
CA GLN A 232 -101.63 -7.11 -23.76
C GLN A 232 -102.43 -8.29 -23.19
N LYS A 233 -102.08 -8.77 -21.98
CA LYS A 233 -102.85 -9.80 -21.27
C LYS A 233 -104.26 -9.31 -20.94
N SER A 234 -104.39 -8.06 -20.48
CA SER A 234 -105.70 -7.43 -20.18
C SER A 234 -106.56 -7.32 -21.43
N MET A 235 -106.03 -6.80 -22.54
CA MET A 235 -106.74 -6.74 -23.83
C MET A 235 -107.14 -8.12 -24.34
N MET A 236 -106.28 -9.14 -24.16
CA MET A 236 -106.60 -10.52 -24.53
C MET A 236 -107.74 -11.08 -23.68
N GLU A 237 -107.76 -10.78 -22.38
CA GLU A 237 -108.82 -11.19 -21.47
C GLU A 237 -110.14 -10.44 -21.75
N GLU A 238 -110.09 -9.14 -22.05
CA GLU A 238 -111.25 -8.35 -22.49
C GLU A 238 -111.81 -8.86 -23.83
N MET A 239 -110.96 -9.16 -24.81
CA MET A 239 -111.37 -9.79 -26.07
C MET A 239 -112.00 -11.16 -25.83
N ARG A 240 -111.45 -11.95 -24.89
CA ARG A 240 -112.01 -13.24 -24.48
C ARG A 240 -113.39 -13.07 -23.84
N MET A 241 -113.56 -12.10 -22.94
CA MET A 241 -114.84 -11.79 -22.31
C MET A 241 -115.88 -11.24 -23.30
N ALA A 242 -115.47 -10.42 -24.28
CA ALA A 242 -116.36 -9.95 -25.36
C ALA A 242 -116.77 -11.09 -26.32
N ILE A 243 -115.89 -12.08 -26.56
CA ILE A 243 -116.25 -13.32 -27.26
C ILE A 243 -117.26 -14.12 -26.42
N TYR A 244 -117.09 -14.23 -25.10
CA TYR A 244 -118.05 -14.89 -24.21
C TYR A 244 -119.41 -14.18 -24.14
N GLU A 245 -119.45 -12.83 -24.13
CA GLU A 245 -120.70 -12.07 -24.23
C GLU A 245 -121.39 -12.23 -25.60
N ASN A 246 -120.62 -12.28 -26.71
CA ASN A 246 -121.18 -12.59 -28.04
C ASN A 246 -121.62 -14.07 -28.17
N LYS A 247 -120.98 -15.01 -27.45
CA LYS A 247 -121.37 -16.43 -27.43
C LYS A 247 -122.63 -16.68 -26.61
N ASN A 248 -122.90 -15.88 -25.57
CA ASN A 248 -124.13 -15.94 -24.78
C ASN A 248 -125.40 -15.44 -25.52
N ILE A 249 -125.28 -14.91 -26.75
CA ILE A 249 -126.44 -14.60 -27.61
C ILE A 249 -126.75 -15.75 -28.59
N VAL A 250 -125.84 -16.70 -28.82
CA VAL A 250 -125.98 -17.72 -29.89
C VAL A 250 -126.05 -19.18 -29.38
N GLU A 251 -125.82 -19.44 -28.09
CA GLU A 251 -126.04 -20.77 -27.47
C GLU A 251 -127.36 -20.85 -26.66
N ASP A 252 -128.49 -20.53 -27.28
CA ASP A 252 -129.82 -21.07 -26.92
C ASP A 252 -130.59 -21.50 -28.18
N ALA A 253 -130.01 -22.44 -28.92
CA ALA A 253 -130.74 -23.25 -29.88
C ALA A 253 -130.13 -24.65 -29.99
N THR A 254 -130.70 -25.52 -29.15
CA THR A 254 -130.90 -26.95 -29.40
C THR A 254 -129.73 -27.92 -29.18
N VAL A 255 -129.82 -28.48 -27.97
CA VAL A 255 -129.40 -29.80 -27.47
C VAL A 255 -129.71 -30.96 -28.43
N SER A 256 -128.82 -31.98 -28.39
CA SER A 256 -129.04 -33.44 -28.47
C SER A 256 -128.03 -34.09 -29.44
N VAL A 257 -127.38 -35.23 -29.19
CA VAL A 257 -127.48 -36.26 -28.16
C VAL A 257 -126.19 -37.11 -28.22
N THR A 258 -125.70 -37.50 -27.04
CA THR A 258 -124.87 -38.65 -26.64
C THR A 258 -123.79 -39.25 -27.58
N GLY A 259 -122.55 -39.28 -27.06
CA GLY A 259 -121.85 -40.54 -26.75
C GLY A 259 -120.75 -41.02 -27.70
N GLY A 260 -119.53 -41.15 -27.18
CA GLY A 260 -118.62 -42.24 -27.53
C GLY A 260 -117.26 -41.91 -28.16
N SER A 261 -116.23 -41.95 -27.30
CA SER A 261 -114.95 -42.68 -27.48
C SER A 261 -113.80 -42.16 -28.37
N SER A 262 -112.60 -42.35 -27.80
CA SER A 262 -111.25 -42.47 -28.40
C SER A 262 -110.60 -41.15 -28.87
N GLU A 263 -109.30 -40.87 -28.73
CA GLU A 263 -108.14 -41.36 -27.97
C GLU A 263 -106.97 -40.44 -28.42
N THR A 264 -105.95 -40.24 -27.57
CA THR A 264 -104.58 -39.71 -27.87
C THR A 264 -104.44 -38.20 -28.23
N PRO A 265 -103.24 -37.54 -28.11
CA PRO A 265 -101.85 -38.05 -27.91
C PRO A 265 -101.08 -37.42 -26.72
N MET A 266 -100.07 -38.09 -26.13
CA MET A 266 -98.63 -38.03 -26.47
C MET A 266 -98.14 -36.64 -26.91
N ALA A 267 -97.51 -35.87 -26.00
CA ALA A 267 -96.07 -35.89 -25.69
C ALA A 267 -95.22 -35.07 -26.69
N ILE A 268 -94.46 -34.11 -26.17
CA ILE A 268 -92.98 -33.99 -26.25
C ILE A 268 -92.58 -32.51 -26.07
N ASP A 269 -91.64 -32.33 -25.13
CA ASP A 269 -90.75 -31.20 -24.79
C ASP A 269 -91.30 -29.79 -24.55
#